data_AF-A0A7L1V568-F1
#
_entry.id   AF-A0A7L1V568-F1
#
_cell.length_a   1.000
_cell.length_b   1.000
_cell.length_c   1.000
_cell.angle_alpha   90.00
_cell.angle_beta   90.00
_cell.angle_gamma   90.00
#
_symmetry.space_group_name_H-M   'P 1'
#
loop_
_entity.id
_entity.type
_entity.pdbx_description
1 polymer ?
#
loop_
_entity_poly.entity_id
_entity_poly.type
_entity_poly.pdbx_seq_one_letter_code
_entity_poly.pdbx_strand_id
1 'polypeptide(L)'
;QPLLFGLNNQLMVAFKEDNTVAFKHLLLKCCKDSANDTQAIYTCRDLLEHLAFPGPVSLSLQYLAVPKKILGRYTYSGTGGGTGLWLSQRFFCRGDIDPGNNTFDIDPIV
;
A
#
# COMPACT_ATOMS: atom_id res chain seq x y z
N GLN A 1 -0.18 29.96 25.18
CA GLN A 1 -1.10 28.86 24.81
C GLN A 1 -0.98 28.40 23.35
N PRO A 2 -0.98 29.26 22.30
CA PRO A 2 -0.93 28.79 20.90
C PRO A 2 0.42 28.20 20.47
N LEU A 3 1.53 28.66 21.05
CA LEU A 3 2.88 28.12 20.76
C LEU A 3 3.02 26.64 21.14
N LEU A 4 2.56 26.26 22.35
CA LEU A 4 2.63 24.88 22.84
C LEU A 4 1.71 23.95 22.02
N PHE A 5 0.54 24.45 21.62
CA PHE A 5 -0.36 23.74 20.71
C PHE A 5 0.27 23.54 19.32
N GLY A 6 0.92 24.57 18.79
CA GLY A 6 1.66 24.50 17.52
C GLY A 6 2.78 23.46 17.57
N LEU A 7 3.57 23.41 18.63
CA LEU A 7 4.63 22.42 18.82
C LEU A 7 4.09 20.99 18.90
N ASN A 8 2.98 20.76 19.61
CA ASN A 8 2.34 19.45 19.67
C ASN A 8 1.85 18.99 18.29
N ASN A 9 1.23 19.89 17.53
CA ASN A 9 0.77 19.56 16.18
C ASN A 9 1.94 19.24 15.25
N GLN A 10 3.02 20.04 15.32
CA GLN A 10 4.21 19.79 14.52
C GLN A 10 4.85 18.44 14.84
N LEU A 11 4.92 18.06 16.13
CA LEU A 11 5.43 16.76 16.54
C LEU A 11 4.55 15.62 16.01
N MET A 12 3.22 15.76 16.07
CA MET A 12 2.29 14.74 15.56
C MET A 12 2.40 14.59 14.03
N VAL A 13 2.55 15.70 13.30
CA VAL A 13 2.73 15.69 11.84
C VAL A 13 4.05 15.01 11.49
N ALA A 14 5.15 15.41 12.11
CA ALA A 14 6.46 14.80 11.89
C ALA A 14 6.43 13.28 12.19
N PHE A 15 5.85 12.89 13.32
CA PHE A 15 5.69 11.47 13.66
C PHE A 15 4.87 10.71 12.61
N LYS A 16 3.80 11.31 12.07
CA LYS A 16 2.99 10.69 11.03
C LYS A 16 3.78 10.56 9.72
N GLU A 17 4.49 11.61 9.32
CA GLU A 17 5.28 11.65 8.08
C GLU A 17 6.42 10.64 8.11
N ASP A 18 7.21 10.62 9.19
CA ASP A 18 8.34 9.69 9.38
C ASP A 18 7.87 8.23 9.32
N ASN A 19 6.77 7.91 10.02
CA ASN A 19 6.22 6.56 9.99
C ASN A 19 5.66 6.21 8.61
N THR A 20 5.02 7.16 7.92
CA THR A 20 4.51 6.94 6.56
C THR A 20 5.64 6.61 5.58
N VAL A 21 6.76 7.33 5.65
CA VAL A 21 7.96 7.05 4.86
C VAL A 21 8.51 5.66 5.20
N ALA A 22 8.69 5.35 6.49
CA ALA A 22 9.17 4.02 6.91
C ALA A 22 8.29 2.88 6.39
N PHE A 23 6.96 3.03 6.42
CA PHE A 23 6.04 2.03 5.86
C PHE A 23 6.11 1.93 4.34
N LYS A 24 6.29 3.05 3.61
CA LYS A 24 6.51 3.04 2.15
C LYS A 24 7.73 2.18 1.81
N HIS A 25 8.88 2.39 2.47
CA HIS A 25 10.10 1.60 2.22
C HIS A 25 10.00 0.14 2.64
N LEU A 26 9.17 -0.17 3.64
CA LEU A 26 9.00 -1.53 4.15
C LEU A 26 8.03 -2.37 3.31
N LEU A 27 7.00 -1.77 2.73
CA LEU A 27 5.92 -2.49 2.03
C LEU A 27 6.06 -2.42 0.50
N LEU A 28 6.57 -1.30 -0.04
CA LEU A 28 6.72 -1.11 -1.48
C LEU A 28 8.12 -1.55 -1.92
N LYS A 29 8.16 -2.47 -2.90
CA LYS A 29 9.42 -2.97 -3.46
C LYS A 29 10.12 -1.84 -4.22
N CYS A 30 11.39 -1.60 -3.91
CA CYS A 30 12.23 -0.59 -4.56
C CYS A 30 11.67 0.84 -4.50
N CYS A 31 10.96 1.21 -3.43
CA CYS A 31 10.54 2.58 -3.20
C CYS A 31 11.79 3.49 -3.12
N LYS A 32 11.92 4.42 -4.06
CA LYS A 32 12.99 5.42 -4.06
C LYS A 32 12.53 6.64 -3.27
N ASP A 33 13.44 7.26 -2.54
CA ASP A 33 13.24 8.54 -1.83
C ASP A 33 13.03 9.74 -2.78
N SER A 34 12.69 9.51 -4.05
CA SER A 34 12.51 10.60 -5.01
C SER A 34 11.30 11.44 -4.63
N ALA A 35 11.41 12.76 -4.79
CA ALA A 35 10.37 13.76 -4.49
C ALA A 35 9.00 13.55 -5.20
N ASN A 36 8.89 12.57 -6.09
CA ASN A 36 7.63 12.21 -6.72
C ASN A 36 6.94 11.13 -5.88
N ASP A 37 5.82 11.48 -5.25
CA ASP A 37 5.05 10.60 -4.36
C ASP A 37 4.44 9.35 -5.03
N THR A 38 4.62 9.19 -6.35
CA THR A 38 3.95 8.16 -7.15
C THR A 38 4.95 7.18 -7.74
N GLN A 39 4.90 5.93 -7.25
CA GLN A 39 5.53 4.77 -7.87
C GLN A 39 4.48 3.97 -8.65
N ALA A 40 4.80 3.58 -9.90
CA ALA A 40 3.92 2.77 -10.73
C ALA A 40 4.64 1.50 -11.22
N ILE A 41 3.87 0.42 -11.36
CA ILE A 41 4.31 -0.87 -11.92
C ILE A 41 3.69 -1.00 -13.31
N TYR A 42 4.50 -1.35 -14.31
CA TYR A 42 4.09 -1.36 -15.72
C TYR A 42 3.87 -2.75 -16.32
N THR A 43 4.15 -3.81 -15.57
CA THR A 43 3.97 -5.19 -16.07
C THR A 43 3.11 -6.02 -15.12
N CYS A 44 2.30 -6.91 -15.69
CA CYS A 44 1.49 -7.85 -14.91
C CYS A 44 2.37 -8.78 -14.06
N ARG A 45 3.56 -9.14 -14.56
CA ARG A 45 4.52 -9.97 -13.82
C ARG A 45 4.98 -9.27 -12.55
N ASP A 46 5.44 -8.03 -12.67
CA ASP A 46 5.92 -7.26 -11.53
C ASP A 46 4.80 -7.00 -10.52
N LEU A 47 3.56 -6.80 -10.99
CA LEU A 47 2.39 -6.66 -10.13
C LEU A 47 2.11 -7.95 -9.35
N LEU A 48 2.12 -9.10 -10.03
CA LEU A 48 1.92 -10.40 -9.39
C LEU A 48 3.07 -10.73 -8.44
N GLU A 49 4.31 -10.44 -8.77
CA GLU A 49 5.46 -10.62 -7.86
C GLU A 49 5.37 -9.72 -6.63
N HIS A 50 4.81 -8.52 -6.76
CA HIS A 50 4.64 -7.60 -5.63
C HIS A 50 3.50 -8.05 -4.71
N LEU A 51 2.40 -8.56 -5.26
CA LEU A 51 1.23 -8.98 -4.49
C LEU A 51 1.32 -10.42 -3.93
N ALA A 52 1.84 -11.36 -4.72
CA ALA A 52 1.68 -12.79 -4.52
C ALA A 52 2.98 -13.52 -4.15
N PHE A 53 2.82 -14.51 -3.28
CA PHE A 53 3.84 -15.52 -2.95
C PHE A 53 4.05 -16.45 -4.15
N PRO A 54 5.29 -16.89 -4.51
CA PRO A 54 6.45 -17.12 -3.64
C PRO A 54 7.68 -16.26 -4.00
N GLY A 55 7.51 -14.95 -4.17
CA GLY A 55 8.64 -14.03 -4.32
C GLY A 55 9.28 -13.67 -2.97
N PRO A 56 10.61 -13.55 -2.85
CA PRO A 56 11.29 -13.17 -1.59
C PRO A 56 10.92 -11.76 -1.09
N VAL A 57 10.25 -10.94 -1.91
CA VAL A 57 9.86 -9.55 -1.61
C VAL A 57 8.38 -9.32 -1.96
N SER A 58 7.50 -10.17 -1.43
CA SER A 58 6.03 -10.04 -1.61
C SER A 58 5.43 -9.15 -0.51
N LEU A 59 4.38 -8.38 -0.81
CA LEU A 59 3.66 -7.50 0.14
C LEU A 59 3.17 -8.27 1.38
N SER A 60 2.61 -9.46 1.16
CA SER A 60 2.13 -10.34 2.24
C SER A 60 3.24 -10.77 3.20
N LEU A 61 4.41 -11.13 2.68
CA LEU A 61 5.58 -11.48 3.49
C LEU A 61 6.16 -10.26 4.21
N GLN A 62 6.20 -9.11 3.55
CA GLN A 62 6.68 -7.87 4.14
C GLN A 62 5.77 -7.44 5.30
N TYR A 63 4.45 -7.50 5.10
CA TYR A 63 3.47 -7.25 6.16
C TYR A 63 3.72 -8.17 7.36
N LEU A 64 3.81 -9.50 7.17
CA LEU A 64 4.07 -10.46 8.25
C LEU A 64 5.41 -10.23 8.97
N ALA A 65 6.40 -9.71 8.25
CA ALA A 65 7.73 -9.41 8.79
C ALA A 65 7.83 -8.05 9.50
N VAL A 66 6.77 -7.23 9.51
CA VAL A 66 6.76 -5.88 10.10
C VAL A 66 7.35 -5.87 11.53
N PRO A 67 6.85 -6.66 12.50
CA PRO A 67 7.38 -6.67 13.87
C PRO A 67 8.86 -7.04 14.00
N LYS A 68 9.45 -7.71 13.00
CA LYS A 68 10.84 -8.15 13.00
C LYS A 68 11.78 -7.17 12.31
N LYS A 69 11.28 -6.33 11.39
CA LYS A 69 12.09 -5.43 10.55
C LYS A 69 12.06 -3.97 11.00
N ILE A 70 11.02 -3.56 11.72
CA ILE A 70 10.88 -2.18 12.19
C ILE A 70 11.63 -1.95 13.49
N LEU A 71 12.14 -0.73 13.67
CA LEU A 71 12.75 -0.27 14.92
C LEU A 71 11.69 0.15 15.97
N GLY A 72 10.45 0.42 15.54
CA GLY A 72 9.33 0.82 16.40
C GLY A 72 8.53 -0.35 16.96
N ARG A 73 7.64 -0.10 17.93
CA ARG A 73 6.75 -1.14 18.46
C ARG A 73 5.38 -1.08 17.78
N TYR A 74 5.12 -2.01 16.86
CA TYR A 74 3.83 -2.14 16.18
C TYR A 74 3.21 -3.51 16.45
N THR A 75 1.89 -3.52 16.60
CA THR A 75 1.09 -4.73 16.81
C THR A 75 -0.01 -4.79 15.76
N TYR A 76 -0.27 -5.97 15.20
CA TYR A 76 -1.41 -6.14 14.31
C TYR A 76 -2.70 -5.98 15.10
N SER A 77 -3.59 -5.12 14.60
CA SER A 77 -4.96 -5.04 15.11
C SER A 77 -5.81 -6.02 14.32
N GLY A 78 -6.46 -6.94 15.02
CA GLY A 78 -7.44 -7.86 14.45
C GLY A 78 -8.72 -7.78 15.27
N THR A 79 -9.86 -7.64 14.61
CA THR A 79 -11.17 -7.75 15.27
C THR A 79 -11.40 -9.21 15.62
N GLY A 80 -11.11 -9.60 16.87
CA GLY A 80 -11.44 -10.87 17.54
C GLY A 80 -11.95 -12.02 16.67
N GLY A 81 -11.14 -12.50 15.72
CA GLY A 81 -11.50 -13.56 14.77
C GLY A 81 -11.20 -13.27 13.28
N GLY A 82 -10.87 -12.02 12.91
CA GLY A 82 -10.62 -11.60 11.52
C GLY A 82 -9.14 -11.44 11.14
N THR A 83 -8.86 -11.51 9.83
CA THR A 83 -7.55 -11.28 9.21
C THR A 83 -7.08 -9.83 9.38
N GLY A 84 -5.82 -9.62 9.79
CA GLY A 84 -5.24 -8.28 10.00
C GLY A 84 -4.91 -7.49 8.73
N LEU A 85 -5.02 -8.12 7.55
CA LEU A 85 -4.75 -7.52 6.24
C LEU A 85 -5.88 -7.88 5.28
N TRP A 86 -6.36 -6.90 4.53
CA TRP A 86 -7.40 -7.05 3.51
C TRP A 86 -6.83 -6.68 2.16
N LEU A 87 -6.90 -7.61 1.21
CA LEU A 87 -6.60 -7.35 -0.19
C LEU A 87 -7.93 -7.23 -0.94
N SER A 88 -8.24 -6.02 -1.40
CA SER A 88 -9.49 -5.74 -2.11
C SER A 88 -9.20 -5.46 -3.58
N GLN A 89 -9.82 -6.25 -4.46
CA GLN A 89 -9.81 -6.01 -5.90
C GLN A 89 -11.10 -5.28 -6.29
N ARG A 90 -10.97 -4.23 -7.09
CA ARG A 90 -12.11 -3.51 -7.69
C ARG A 90 -12.02 -3.68 -9.20
N PHE A 91 -13.10 -4.16 -9.80
CA PHE A 91 -13.22 -4.38 -11.23
C PHE A 91 -14.64 -3.98 -11.67
N PHE A 92 -14.79 -3.54 -12.92
CA PHE A 92 -16.12 -3.24 -13.46
C PHE A 92 -16.96 -4.51 -13.52
N CYS A 93 -18.22 -4.44 -13.09
CA CYS A 93 -19.14 -5.57 -13.12
C CYS A 93 -19.31 -6.16 -14.53
N ARG A 94 -19.27 -5.27 -15.53
CA ARG A 94 -19.20 -5.62 -16.96
C ARG A 94 -18.16 -4.72 -17.61
N GLY A 95 -17.20 -5.32 -18.29
CA GLY A 95 -16.11 -4.60 -18.93
C GLY A 95 -15.57 -5.41 -20.09
N ASP A 96 -16.31 -5.43 -21.19
CA ASP A 96 -15.87 -6.02 -22.44
C ASP A 96 -15.13 -4.95 -23.25
N ILE A 97 -13.86 -5.19 -23.55
CA ILE A 97 -13.01 -4.24 -24.27
C ILE A 97 -12.29 -5.03 -25.36
N ASP A 98 -12.71 -4.81 -26.61
CA ASP A 98 -12.04 -5.36 -27.78
C ASP A 98 -11.37 -4.22 -28.57
N PRO A 99 -10.07 -3.95 -28.30
CA PRO A 99 -9.34 -2.92 -29.02
C PRO A 99 -9.12 -3.28 -30.49
N GLY A 100 -9.18 -4.56 -30.88
CA GLY A 100 -9.00 -4.99 -32.26
C GLY A 100 -10.20 -4.63 -33.15
N ASN A 101 -11.41 -4.60 -32.56
CA ASN A 101 -12.65 -4.24 -33.24
C ASN A 101 -13.13 -2.82 -32.91
N ASN A 102 -12.32 -2.02 -32.20
CA ASN A 102 -12.65 -0.66 -31.75
C ASN A 102 -13.97 -0.56 -30.93
N THR A 103 -14.34 -1.61 -30.20
CA THR A 103 -15.58 -1.69 -29.41
C THR A 103 -15.31 -1.89 -27.94
N PHE A 104 -16.12 -1.25 -27.10
CA PHE A 104 -16.13 -1.49 -25.65
C PHE A 104 -17.56 -1.40 -25.10
N ASP A 105 -17.85 -2.22 -24.09
CA ASP A 105 -19.10 -2.22 -23.33
C ASP A 105 -18.77 -2.33 -21.84
N ILE A 106 -18.94 -1.22 -21.13
CA ILE A 106 -18.54 -1.08 -19.73
C ILE A 106 -19.75 -0.63 -18.92
N ASP A 107 -20.08 -1.41 -17.90
CA ASP A 107 -20.95 -0.98 -16.81
C ASP A 107 -20.10 -0.26 -15.76
N PRO A 108 -20.35 1.04 -15.46
CA PRO A 108 -19.56 1.80 -14.51
C PRO A 108 -19.73 1.37 -13.05
N ILE A 109 -20.58 0.39 -12.76
CA ILE A 109 -20.76 -0.16 -11.42
C ILE A 109 -19.53 -1.01 -11.01
N VAL A 110 -19.00 -0.71 -9.83
CA VAL A 110 -17.79 -1.29 -9.21
C VAL A 110 -18.13 -2.03 -7.93
#